data_AF-A0A6V8SCY8-F1
#
_entry.id   AF-A0A6V8SCY8-F1
#
_cell.length_a   1.000
_cell.length_b   1.000
_cell.length_c   1.000
_cell.angle_alpha   90.00
_cell.angle_beta   90.00
_cell.angle_gamma   90.00
#
_symmetry.space_group_name_H-M   'P 1'
#
loop_
_entity.id
_entity.type
_entity.pdbx_description
1 polymer ?
#
loop_
_entity_poly.entity_id
_entity_poly.type
_entity_poly.pdbx_seq_one_letter_code
_entity_poly.pdbx_strand_id
1 'polypeptide(L)' 'MRKLSEAEVMSLTSLLTLERDGLAVSRAVQSFINDDEIKKQAEAGILAAEGRIKGIQQFINENQIIR' A
#
# COMPACT_ATOMS: atom_id res chain seq x y z
N MET A 1 2.50 -10.66 -19.66
CA MET A 1 1.63 -10.61 -18.46
C MET A 1 1.24 -12.04 -18.10
N ARG A 2 1.28 -12.40 -16.81
CA ARG A 2 1.03 -13.77 -16.34
C ARG A 2 -0.34 -13.81 -15.67
N LYS A 3 -1.12 -14.86 -15.89
CA LYS A 3 -2.38 -15.05 -15.15
C LYS A 3 -2.07 -15.42 -13.70
N LEU A 4 -2.58 -14.65 -12.76
CA LEU A 4 -2.47 -14.98 -11.33
C LEU A 4 -3.43 -16.12 -11.00
N SER A 5 -2.98 -17.05 -10.19
CA SER A 5 -3.86 -18.02 -9.54
C SER A 5 -4.76 -17.34 -8.51
N GLU A 6 -5.88 -17.95 -8.15
CA GLU A 6 -6.78 -17.42 -7.12
C GLU A 6 -6.08 -17.21 -5.78
N ALA A 7 -5.15 -18.10 -5.40
CA ALA A 7 -4.35 -17.98 -4.19
C ALA A 7 -3.41 -16.76 -4.21
N GLU A 8 -2.82 -16.45 -5.38
CA GLU A 8 -1.97 -15.26 -5.56
C GLU A 8 -2.81 -13.99 -5.49
N VAL A 9 -3.99 -13.97 -6.10
CA VAL A 9 -4.92 -12.83 -6.00
C VAL A 9 -5.32 -12.59 -4.54
N MET A 10 -5.75 -13.63 -3.85
CA MET A 10 -6.14 -13.54 -2.44
C MET A 10 -4.99 -13.02 -1.55
N SER A 11 -3.77 -13.50 -1.78
CA SER A 11 -2.58 -13.04 -1.05
C SER A 11 -2.28 -11.57 -1.32
N LEU A 12 -2.32 -11.14 -2.59
CA LEU A 12 -2.08 -9.75 -2.98
C LEU A 12 -3.17 -8.81 -2.47
N THR A 13 -4.44 -9.23 -2.48
CA THR A 13 -5.54 -8.48 -1.88
C THR A 13 -5.36 -8.34 -0.37
N SER A 14 -4.92 -9.39 0.31
CA SER A 14 -4.64 -9.34 1.75
C SER A 14 -3.49 -8.36 2.07
N LEU A 15 -2.43 -8.37 1.28
CA LEU A 15 -1.33 -7.38 1.38
C LEU A 15 -1.82 -5.95 1.10
N LEU A 16 -2.69 -5.78 0.10
CA LEU A 16 -3.27 -4.47 -0.21
C LEU A 16 -4.11 -3.93 0.95
N THR A 17 -4.91 -4.78 1.61
CA THR A 17 -5.67 -4.40 2.81
C THR A 17 -4.74 -3.99 3.94
N LEU A 18 -3.72 -4.82 4.24
CA LEU A 18 -2.73 -4.50 5.27
C LEU A 18 -2.05 -3.14 5.04
N GLU A 19 -1.64 -2.87 3.81
CA GLU A 19 -0.97 -1.61 3.46
C GLU A 19 -1.92 -0.41 3.57
N ARG A 20 -3.21 -0.56 3.20
CA ARG A 20 -4.21 0.51 3.36
C ARG A 20 -4.51 0.81 4.82
N ASP A 21 -4.65 -0.23 5.65
CA ASP A 21 -4.87 -0.07 7.08
C ASP A 21 -3.65 0.58 7.75
N GLY A 22 -2.45 0.13 7.38
CA GLY A 22 -1.18 0.74 7.80
C GLY A 22 -1.09 2.22 7.42
N LEU A 23 -1.44 2.59 6.18
CA LEU A 23 -1.47 3.99 5.73
C LEU A 23 -2.44 4.83 6.56
N ALA A 24 -3.62 4.31 6.87
CA ALA A 24 -4.59 5.01 7.71
C ALA A 24 -4.02 5.29 9.12
N VAL A 25 -3.37 4.30 9.73
CA VAL A 25 -2.68 4.46 11.02
C VAL A 25 -1.54 5.46 10.91
N SER A 26 -0.68 5.36 9.90
CA SER A 26 0.46 6.27 9.71
C SER A 26 0.02 7.72 9.58
N ARG A 27 -1.05 8.01 8.83
CA ARG A 27 -1.61 9.37 8.71
C ARG A 27 -2.18 9.88 10.04
N ALA A 28 -2.87 9.02 10.79
CA ALA A 28 -3.36 9.39 12.11
C ALA A 28 -2.19 9.71 13.05
N VAL A 29 -1.16 8.86 13.11
CA VAL A 29 0.02 9.04 13.96
C VAL A 29 0.79 10.30 13.59
N GLN A 30 0.98 10.59 12.30
CA GLN A 30 1.67 11.80 11.83
C GLN A 30 1.11 13.08 12.44
N SER A 31 -0.21 13.16 12.65
CA SER A 31 -0.86 14.34 13.23
C SER A 31 -0.45 14.64 14.68
N PHE A 32 0.09 13.65 15.40
CA PHE A 32 0.57 13.77 16.78
C PHE A 32 2.09 13.98 16.89
N ILE A 33 2.81 13.99 15.76
CA ILE A 33 4.26 14.19 15.73
C ILE A 33 4.58 15.68 15.73
N ASN A 34 5.22 16.14 16.79
CA ASN A 34 5.63 17.55 16.95
C ASN A 34 7.09 17.81 16.56
N ASP A 35 7.91 16.77 16.50
CA ASP A 35 9.29 16.88 16.04
C ASP A 35 9.33 16.96 14.51
N ASP A 36 9.91 18.03 13.97
CA ASP A 36 9.91 18.31 12.54
C ASP A 36 10.67 17.27 11.71
N GLU A 37 11.74 16.70 12.25
CA GLU A 37 12.54 15.71 11.55
C GLU A 37 11.79 14.37 11.49
N ILE A 38 11.21 13.95 12.61
CA ILE A 38 10.37 12.75 12.66
C ILE A 38 9.14 12.92 11.76
N LYS A 39 8.55 14.12 11.72
CA LYS A 39 7.38 14.42 10.87
C LYS A 39 7.69 14.26 9.39
N LYS A 40 8.85 14.76 8.93
CA LYS A 40 9.32 14.57 7.54
C LYS A 40 9.54 13.10 7.21
N GLN A 41 10.11 12.33 8.14
CA GLN A 41 10.29 10.88 7.96
C GLN A 41 8.95 10.16 7.87
N ALA A 42 7.96 10.54 8.68
CA ALA A 42 6.61 10.01 8.61
C ALA A 42 5.93 10.35 7.25
N GLU A 43 6.10 11.57 6.74
CA GLU A 43 5.61 11.99 5.41
C GLU A 43 6.21 11.14 4.29
N ALA A 44 7.53 10.92 4.32
CA ALA A 44 8.21 10.05 3.36
C ALA A 44 7.70 8.60 3.45
N GLY A 45 7.47 8.10 4.65
CA GLY A 45 6.88 6.77 4.88
C GLY A 45 5.46 6.65 4.33
N ILE A 46 4.62 7.66 4.54
CA ILE A 46 3.26 7.75 4.00
C ILE A 46 3.29 7.73 2.46
N LEU A 47 4.15 8.54 1.84
CA LEU A 47 4.30 8.57 0.39
C LEU A 47 4.76 7.21 -0.18
N ALA A 48 5.68 6.54 0.52
CA ALA A 48 6.13 5.20 0.14
C ALA A 48 5.00 4.15 0.24
N ALA A 49 4.17 4.23 1.28
CA ALA A 49 2.99 3.36 1.45
C ALA A 49 1.97 3.56 0.32
N GLU A 50 1.67 4.82 -0.03
CA GLU A 50 0.82 5.15 -1.18
C GLU A 50 1.36 4.58 -2.49
N GLY A 51 2.68 4.65 -2.69
CA GLY A 51 3.36 4.03 -3.83
C GLY A 51 3.17 2.51 -3.87
N ARG A 52 3.33 1.82 -2.74
CA ARG A 52 3.10 0.37 -2.64
C ARG A 52 1.65 -0.01 -2.94
N ILE A 53 0.68 0.71 -2.38
CA ILE A 53 -0.76 0.49 -2.64
C ILE A 53 -1.04 0.60 -4.14
N LYS A 54 -0.57 1.67 -4.79
CA LYS A 54 -0.76 1.85 -6.24
C LYS A 54 -0.09 0.74 -7.04
N GLY A 55 1.14 0.36 -6.69
CA GLY A 55 1.87 -0.71 -7.37
C GLY A 55 1.17 -2.06 -7.27
N ILE A 56 0.71 -2.44 -6.07
CA ILE A 56 -0.04 -3.70 -5.86
C ILE A 56 -1.36 -3.67 -6.64
N GLN A 57 -2.11 -2.57 -6.59
CA GLN A 57 -3.37 -2.44 -7.31
C GLN A 57 -3.17 -2.55 -8.83
N GLN A 58 -2.15 -1.89 -9.37
CA GLN A 58 -1.80 -1.95 -10.78
C GLN A 58 -1.40 -3.38 -11.18
N PHE A 59 -0.55 -4.03 -10.39
CA PHE A 59 -0.11 -5.39 -10.66
C PHE A 59 -1.27 -6.40 -10.68
N ILE A 60 -2.19 -6.32 -9.72
CA ILE A 60 -3.40 -7.15 -9.70
C ILE A 60 -4.23 -6.90 -10.97
N ASN A 61 -4.50 -5.63 -11.29
CA ASN A 61 -5.33 -5.26 -12.44
C ASN A 61 -4.73 -5.77 -13.76
N GLU A 62 -3.44 -5.52 -14.00
CA GLU A 62 -2.75 -5.92 -15.23
C GLU A 62 -2.72 -7.44 -15.44
N ASN A 63 -2.60 -8.22 -14.36
CA ASN A 63 -2.48 -9.67 -14.42
C ASN A 63 -3.84 -10.41 -14.28
N GLN A 64 -4.95 -9.69 -14.10
CA GLN A 64 -6.33 -10.20 -14.11
C GLN A 64 -7.09 -9.93 -15.42
N ILE A 65 -6.52 -9.18 -16.38
CA ILE A 65 -7.18 -8.81 -17.65
C ILE A 65 -7.25 -9.97 -18.66
N ILE A 66 -6.54 -11.08 -18.47
CA ILE A 66 -6.57 -12.21 -19.42
C ILE A 66 -7.81 -13.09 -19.15
N ARG A 67 -8.94 -12.70 -19.76
CA ARG A 67 -10.08 -13.60 -20.04
C ARG A 67 -9.71 -14.57 -21.15
#